data_AF-A0A948MFS8-F1
#
_entry.id   AF-A0A948MFS8-F1
#
_cell.length_a   1.000
_cell.length_b   1.000
_cell.length_c   1.000
_cell.angle_alpha   90.00
_cell.angle_beta   90.00
_cell.angle_gamma   90.00
#
_symmetry.space_group_name_H-M   'P 1'
#
loop_
_entity.id
_entity.type
_entity.pdbx_description
1 polymer ?
#
loop_
_entity_poly.entity_id
_entity_poly.type
_entity_poly.pdbx_seq_one_letter_code
_entity_poly.pdbx_strand_id
1 'polypeptide(L)'
;MTHTLYILCLALFCIGLYCILRKRNIIKIIIGVIISEYAVNLLFILVAYRMQGRSPIYSPDAAIENMVDALPQAVVLTSIVIGLATTALLIAIAMRIYEKYKTFDITKINELRG
;
A
#
# COMPACT_ATOMS: atom_id res chain seq x y z
N MET A 1 -9.00 -12.96 -17.77
CA MET A 1 -8.30 -13.14 -16.48
C MET A 1 -7.77 -11.81 -15.95
N THR A 2 -7.14 -10.96 -16.78
CA THR A 2 -6.68 -9.61 -16.41
C THR A 2 -7.78 -8.67 -15.92
N HIS A 3 -8.95 -8.63 -16.57
CA HIS A 3 -10.07 -7.78 -16.12
C HIS A 3 -10.56 -8.08 -14.70
N THR A 4 -10.60 -9.35 -14.31
CA THR A 4 -10.99 -9.77 -12.95
C THR A 4 -9.99 -9.28 -11.90
N LEU A 5 -8.69 -9.27 -12.24
CA LEU A 5 -7.63 -8.80 -11.34
C LEU A 5 -7.71 -7.27 -11.12
N TYR A 6 -8.04 -6.49 -12.15
CA TYR A 6 -8.27 -5.06 -12.00
C TYR A 6 -9.43 -4.75 -11.04
N ILE A 7 -10.54 -5.47 -11.16
CA ILE A 7 -11.71 -5.31 -10.27
C ILE A 7 -11.35 -5.69 -8.83
N LEU A 8 -10.58 -6.76 -8.65
CA LEU A 8 -10.10 -7.18 -7.33
C LEU A 8 -9.24 -6.09 -6.67
N CYS A 9 -8.33 -5.47 -7.40
CA CYS A 9 -7.49 -4.39 -6.88
C CYS A 9 -8.28 -3.16 -6.49
N LEU A 10 -9.25 -2.78 -7.33
CA LEU A 10 -10.16 -1.67 -7.03
C LEU A 10 -10.95 -1.96 -5.75
N ALA A 11 -11.47 -3.18 -5.61
CA ALA A 11 -12.17 -3.60 -4.40
C ALA A 11 -11.27 -3.55 -3.17
N LEU A 12 -10.02 -4.03 -3.27
CA LEU A 12 -9.04 -4.00 -2.19
C LEU A 12 -8.72 -2.55 -1.75
N PHE A 13 -8.55 -1.65 -2.71
CA PHE A 13 -8.35 -0.23 -2.46
C PHE A 13 -9.56 0.39 -1.75
N CYS A 14 -10.77 0.11 -2.22
CA CYS A 14 -12.00 0.57 -1.57
C CYS A 14 -12.14 0.04 -0.14
N ILE A 15 -11.74 -1.21 0.13
CA ILE A 15 -11.74 -1.79 1.48
C ILE A 15 -10.76 -1.05 2.40
N GLY A 16 -9.54 -0.76 1.91
CA GLY A 16 -8.55 0.03 2.63
C GLY A 16 -9.06 1.42 2.97
N LEU A 17 -9.62 2.11 1.97
CA LEU A 17 -10.18 3.46 2.11
C LEU A 17 -11.36 3.48 3.09
N TYR A 18 -12.25 2.49 3.01
CA TYR A 18 -13.35 2.32 3.95
C TYR A 18 -12.88 2.06 5.39
N CYS A 19 -11.80 1.30 5.56
CA CYS A 19 -11.20 1.06 6.89
C CYS A 19 -10.72 2.38 7.53
N ILE A 20 -10.06 3.23 6.73
CA ILE A 20 -9.58 4.55 7.16
C ILE A 20 -10.75 5.44 7.62
N LEU A 21 -11.84 5.49 6.84
CA LEU A 21 -12.99 6.35 7.13
C LEU A 21 -13.83 5.87 8.32
N ARG A 22 -14.01 4.55 8.47
CA ARG A 22 -14.98 4.02 9.45
C ARG A 22 -14.37 3.70 10.82
N LYS A 23 -13.08 3.37 10.88
CA LYS A 23 -12.45 2.97 12.15
C LYS A 23 -12.02 4.20 12.94
N ARG A 24 -12.28 4.19 14.25
CA ARG A 24 -11.89 5.27 15.18
C ARG A 24 -10.60 4.98 15.95
N ASN A 25 -10.12 3.74 15.86
CA ASN A 25 -8.88 3.32 16.50
C ASN A 25 -7.70 3.64 15.56
N ILE A 26 -6.72 4.39 16.05
CA ILE A 26 -5.55 4.85 15.30
C ILE A 26 -4.80 3.67 14.66
N ILE A 27 -4.63 2.54 15.37
CA ILE A 27 -3.94 1.35 14.84
C ILE A 27 -4.70 0.76 13.65
N LYS A 28 -6.04 0.72 13.70
CA LYS A 28 -6.86 0.21 12.60
C LYS A 28 -6.81 1.14 11.39
N ILE A 29 -6.69 2.45 11.60
CA ILE A 29 -6.50 3.42 10.53
C ILE A 29 -5.16 3.21 9.85
N ILE A 30 -4.07 3.03 10.62
CA ILE A 30 -2.73 2.74 10.07
C ILE A 30 -2.77 1.49 9.18
N ILE A 31 -3.42 0.41 9.65
CA ILE A 31 -3.61 -0.80 8.85
C ILE A 31 -4.40 -0.52 7.56
N GLY A 32 -5.43 0.33 7.62
CA GLY A 32 -6.19 0.76 6.44
C GLY A 32 -5.34 1.51 5.41
N VAL A 33 -4.41 2.36 5.87
CA VAL A 33 -3.44 3.06 5.00
C VAL A 33 -2.51 2.05 4.32
N ILE A 34 -1.95 1.11 5.08
CA ILE A 34 -1.06 0.06 4.56
C ILE A 34 -1.77 -0.80 3.48
N ILE A 35 -3.02 -1.20 3.73
CA ILE A 35 -3.81 -1.99 2.76
C ILE A 35 -4.05 -1.17 1.48
N SER A 36 -4.35 0.13 1.61
CA SER A 36 -4.59 1.01 0.47
C SER A 36 -3.33 1.18 -0.39
N GLU A 37 -2.17 1.32 0.26
CA GLU A 37 -0.88 1.40 -0.42
C GLU A 37 -0.55 0.12 -1.19
N TYR A 38 -0.70 -1.05 -0.55
CA TYR A 38 -0.49 -2.33 -1.23
C TYR A 38 -1.45 -2.55 -2.40
N ALA A 39 -2.70 -2.08 -2.31
CA ALA A 39 -3.66 -2.16 -3.42
C ALA A 39 -3.19 -1.33 -4.63
N VAL A 40 -2.65 -0.13 -4.41
CA VAL A 40 -2.07 0.72 -5.46
C VAL A 40 -0.83 0.06 -6.07
N ASN A 41 0.08 -0.46 -5.24
CA ASN A 41 1.27 -1.16 -5.71
C ASN A 41 0.91 -2.36 -6.60
N LEU A 42 -0.12 -3.13 -6.21
CA LEU A 42 -0.59 -4.28 -6.99
C LEU A 42 -1.20 -3.85 -8.33
N LEU A 43 -1.91 -2.72 -8.36
CA LEU A 43 -2.44 -2.13 -9.59
C LEU A 43 -1.31 -1.70 -10.55
N PHE A 44 -0.23 -1.10 -10.04
CA PHE A 44 0.94 -0.77 -10.86
C PHE A 44 1.61 -2.02 -11.46
N ILE A 45 1.73 -3.10 -10.69
CA ILE A 45 2.27 -4.38 -11.19
C ILE A 45 1.37 -4.95 -12.30
N LEU A 46 0.05 -4.87 -12.14
CA LEU A 46 -0.90 -5.35 -13.16
C LEU A 46 -0.84 -4.57 -14.46
N VAL A 47 -0.60 -3.25 -14.41
CA VAL A 47 -0.39 -2.43 -15.61
C VAL A 47 0.88 -2.85 -16.35
N ALA A 48 1.93 -3.23 -15.60
CA ALA A 48 3.19 -3.71 -16.15
C ALA A 48 3.11 -5.12 -16.76
N TYR A 49 2.07 -5.88 -16.40
CA TYR A 49 1.94 -7.28 -16.76
C TYR A 49 1.69 -7.44 -18.26
N ARG A 50 2.66 -8.01 -18.97
CA ARG A 50 2.50 -8.53 -20.33
C ARG A 50 2.39 -10.05 -20.33
N MET A 51 1.43 -10.58 -21.09
CA MET A 51 1.34 -12.02 -21.33
C MET A 51 2.62 -12.51 -22.03
N GLN A 52 3.23 -13.57 -21.50
CA GLN A 52 4.48 -14.18 -21.98
C GLN A 52 5.76 -13.34 -21.82
N GLY A 53 5.73 -12.26 -21.04
CA GLY A 53 6.92 -11.47 -20.73
C GLY A 53 7.86 -12.19 -19.75
N ARG A 54 9.12 -12.38 -20.15
CA ARG A 54 10.23 -12.80 -19.29
C ARG A 54 10.67 -11.65 -18.40
N SER A 55 11.22 -11.98 -17.23
CA SER A 55 11.83 -11.02 -16.30
C SER A 55 12.80 -10.09 -17.05
N PRO A 56 12.85 -8.78 -16.76
CA PRO A 56 13.70 -7.83 -17.45
C PRO A 56 15.13 -7.93 -16.91
N ILE A 57 15.72 -9.12 -17.02
CA ILE A 57 17.08 -9.43 -16.61
C ILE A 57 17.84 -9.78 -17.88
N TYR A 58 18.84 -8.97 -18.22
CA TYR A 58 19.68 -9.22 -19.36
C TYR A 58 20.48 -10.51 -19.14
N SER A 59 20.31 -11.48 -20.02
CA SER A 59 21.08 -12.73 -20.04
C SER A 59 21.62 -12.95 -21.45
N PRO A 60 22.90 -13.28 -21.65
CA PRO A 60 23.52 -13.41 -22.98
C PRO A 60 22.82 -14.42 -23.91
N ASP A 61 22.19 -15.46 -23.34
CA ASP A 61 21.48 -16.53 -24.06
C ASP A 61 19.97 -16.26 -24.27
N ALA A 62 19.45 -15.14 -23.77
CA ALA A 62 18.01 -14.84 -23.84
C ALA A 62 17.70 -13.89 -25.00
N ALA A 63 16.89 -14.35 -25.95
CA ALA A 63 16.31 -13.49 -26.98
C ALA A 63 15.58 -12.31 -26.32
N ILE A 64 15.86 -11.08 -26.79
CA ILE A 64 15.28 -9.81 -26.32
C ILE A 64 13.75 -9.76 -26.56
N GLU A 65 13.23 -10.67 -27.37
CA GLU A 65 11.81 -10.75 -27.66
C GLU A 65 11.02 -11.27 -26.45
N ASN A 66 10.15 -10.40 -25.93
CA ASN A 66 9.24 -10.59 -24.78
C ASN A 66 9.85 -10.36 -23.39
N MET A 67 10.39 -9.17 -23.09
CA MET A 67 10.62 -8.73 -21.70
C MET A 67 9.41 -7.94 -21.16
N VAL A 68 9.09 -8.11 -19.86
CA VAL A 68 8.14 -7.20 -19.17
C VAL A 68 8.76 -5.82 -18.96
N ASP A 69 7.92 -4.80 -18.81
CA ASP A 69 8.39 -3.43 -18.58
C ASP A 69 9.01 -3.29 -17.18
N ALA A 70 10.26 -2.83 -17.12
CA ALA A 70 10.98 -2.61 -15.87
C ALA A 70 10.54 -1.31 -15.16
N LEU A 71 9.91 -0.37 -15.87
CA LEU A 71 9.54 0.93 -15.30
C LEU A 71 8.57 0.81 -14.12
N PRO A 72 7.43 0.09 -14.23
CA PRO A 72 6.52 -0.02 -13.09
C PRO A 72 7.12 -0.83 -11.93
N GLN A 73 8.03 -1.77 -12.24
CA GLN A 73 8.70 -2.57 -11.22
C GLN A 73 9.64 -1.71 -10.36
N ALA A 74 10.37 -0.77 -10.97
CA ALA A 74 11.17 0.21 -10.26
C ALA A 74 10.32 1.14 -9.39
N VAL A 75 9.19 1.65 -9.93
CA VAL A 75 8.25 2.51 -9.20
C VAL A 75 7.69 1.83 -7.95
N VAL A 76 7.29 0.56 -8.06
CA VAL A 76 6.75 -0.20 -6.93
C VAL A 76 7.82 -0.47 -5.88
N LEU A 77 9.06 -0.78 -6.27
CA LEU A 77 10.16 -0.96 -5.33
C LEU A 77 10.41 0.31 -4.50
N THR A 78 10.38 1.48 -5.14
CA THR A 78 10.48 2.77 -4.43
C THR A 78 9.28 3.01 -3.52
N SER A 79 8.06 2.70 -3.98
CA SER A 79 6.86 2.86 -3.15
C SER A 79 6.93 2.02 -1.89
N ILE A 80 7.40 0.77 -1.96
CA ILE A 80 7.53 -0.11 -0.78
C ILE A 80 8.44 0.52 0.29
N VAL A 81 9.56 1.14 -0.10
CA VAL A 81 10.48 1.80 0.84
C VAL A 81 9.81 3.02 1.49
N ILE A 82 9.07 3.81 0.71
CA ILE A 82 8.31 4.96 1.21
C ILE A 82 7.19 4.49 2.17
N GLY A 83 6.50 3.39 1.84
CA GLY A 83 5.48 2.78 2.69
C GLY A 83 6.00 2.33 4.04
N LEU A 84 7.17 1.70 4.07
CA LEU A 84 7.84 1.32 5.32
C LEU A 84 8.20 2.55 6.16
N ALA A 85 8.77 3.59 5.53
CA ALA A 85 9.15 4.82 6.23
C ALA A 85 7.93 5.56 6.81
N THR A 86 6.86 5.70 6.03
CA THR A 86 5.61 6.35 6.47
C THR A 86 4.89 5.53 7.54
N THR A 87 4.88 4.20 7.43
CA THR A 87 4.31 3.31 8.46
C THR A 87 5.08 3.43 9.78
N ALA A 88 6.42 3.45 9.73
CA ALA A 88 7.23 3.66 10.93
C ALA A 88 6.93 5.01 11.60
N LEU A 89 6.78 6.08 10.80
CA LEU A 89 6.40 7.40 11.29
C LEU A 89 4.99 7.38 11.93
N LEU A 90 4.01 6.76 11.29
CA LEU A 90 2.64 6.65 11.79
C LEU A 90 2.59 5.90 13.13
N ILE A 91 3.35 4.82 13.26
CA ILE A 91 3.46 4.06 14.52
C ILE A 91 4.14 4.91 15.59
N ALA A 92 5.22 5.62 15.28
CA ALA A 92 5.89 6.52 16.22
C ALA A 92 4.95 7.62 16.74
N ILE A 93 4.12 8.20 15.86
CA ILE A 93 3.09 9.17 16.24
C ILE A 93 2.02 8.51 17.12
N ALA A 94 1.55 7.32 16.75
CA ALA A 94 0.55 6.58 17.53
C ALA A 94 1.04 6.26 18.95
N MET A 95 2.31 5.87 19.10
CA MET A 95 2.94 5.66 20.41
C MET A 95 2.96 6.95 21.23
N ARG A 96 3.38 8.08 20.62
CA ARG A 96 3.44 9.37 21.31
C ARG A 96 2.06 9.89 21.73
N ILE A 97 1.03 9.65 20.92
CA ILE A 97 -0.36 9.94 21.27
C ILE A 97 -0.82 9.07 22.45
N TYR A 98 -0.49 7.77 22.42
CA TYR A 98 -0.83 6.87 23.50
C TYR A 98 -0.13 7.21 24.81
N GLU A 99 1.12 7.66 24.78
CA GLU A 99 1.83 8.12 25.99
C GLU A 99 1.11 9.31 26.65
N LYS A 100 0.61 10.26 25.84
CA LYS A 100 -0.03 11.48 26.31
C LYS A 100 -1.50 11.28 26.74
N TYR A 101 -2.28 10.54 25.96
CA TYR A 101 -3.73 10.41 26.16
C TYR A 101 -4.16 9.02 26.67
N LYS A 102 -3.23 8.06 26.78
CA LYS A 102 -3.48 6.67 27.23
C LYS A 102 -4.62 5.97 26.47
N THR A 103 -4.91 6.43 25.26
CA THR A 103 -5.99 5.89 24.44
C THR A 103 -5.61 5.89 22.96
N PHE A 104 -6.08 4.87 22.26
CA PHE A 104 -5.96 4.77 20.79
C PHE A 104 -7.25 5.21 20.09
N ASP A 105 -8.27 5.66 20.82
CA ASP A 105 -9.54 6.12 20.25
C ASP A 105 -9.50 7.63 20.01
N ILE A 106 -9.65 8.02 18.74
CA ILE A 106 -9.63 9.42 18.31
C ILE A 106 -10.76 10.24 18.96
N THR A 107 -11.91 9.62 19.24
CA THR A 107 -13.06 10.32 19.84
C THR A 107 -12.72 10.83 21.23
N LYS A 108 -12.09 9.97 22.05
CA LYS A 108 -11.70 10.30 23.43
C LYS A 108 -10.61 11.36 23.48
N ILE A 109 -9.72 11.40 22.49
CA ILE A 109 -8.68 12.44 22.39
C ILE A 109 -9.31 13.81 22.14
N ASN A 110 -10.40 13.88 21.36
CA ASN A 110 -11.07 15.13 21.05
C ASN A 110 -11.85 15.68 22.25
N GLU A 111 -12.42 14.81 23.08
CA GLU A 111 -13.11 15.17 24.32
C GLU A 111 -12.16 15.71 25.40
N LEU A 112 -10.90 15.24 25.44
CA LEU A 112 -9.87 15.70 26.38
C LEU A 112 -9.22 17.04 25.99
N ARG A 113 -9.59 17.61 24.85
CA ARG A 113 -9.10 18.91 24.35
C ARG A 113 -10.11 20.06 24.55
N GLY A 114 -11.32 19.75 25.01
CA GLY A 114 -12.29 20.73 25.51
C GLY A 114 -12.13 20.96 27.00
#